data_AF-A0A947EK25-F1
#
_entry.id   AF-A0A947EK25-F1
#
_cell.length_a   1.000
_cell.length_b   1.000
_cell.length_c   1.000
_cell.angle_alpha   90.00
_cell.angle_beta   90.00
_cell.angle_gamma   90.00
#
_symmetry.space_group_name_H-M   'P 1'
#
loop_
_entity.id
_entity.type
_entity.pdbx_description
1 polymer ?
#
loop_
_entity_poly.entity_id
_entity_poly.type
_entity_poly.pdbx_seq_one_letter_code
_entity_poly.pdbx_strand_id
1 'polypeptide(L)'
;MASQPKKDLAFENIPSIKAKTLRINLNPDIYGTFAEIGAGQETARHFFRAGGASGTIAKAMSAYDKQFSDAIYGIEKDGRYVTQPRLKKMLDHEMGLIEERLDRKEHPERLFFTYANTVATIDFSKRYKGHGWIGMRFQLDPGQTDYDEIVMHLRFKQTEARLQQETLGVVGVNMIYGAFFKYHKPRKLLKYLYDHIDRDTVEIDMINFSGPNFKNVDNRLMSLQLIRNDMTDAVMFGPDGNNLLPATILYKKNILTLRGSFRPVTKVNMDMYERSLEMFLKETRVNPEKTQVVFEITLSNLRAEGEIDEQDFMDRAKLLCS
;
A
#
# COMPACT_ATOMS: atom_id res chain seq x y z
N MET A 1 -24.01 -34.25 35.38
CA MET A 1 -23.17 -33.23 34.71
C MET A 1 -22.49 -33.90 33.53
N ALA A 2 -22.82 -33.54 32.30
CA ALA A 2 -22.10 -34.04 31.12
C ALA A 2 -21.92 -32.89 30.13
N SER A 3 -20.66 -32.47 30.08
CA SER A 3 -19.93 -31.62 29.12
C SER A 3 -20.71 -30.94 27.99
N GLN A 4 -20.69 -29.61 27.99
CA GLN A 4 -20.85 -28.78 26.79
C GLN A 4 -19.76 -29.14 25.74
N PRO A 5 -20.07 -29.14 24.44
CA PRO A 5 -19.05 -29.24 23.41
C PRO A 5 -18.15 -27.99 23.45
N LYS A 6 -16.83 -28.20 23.48
CA LYS A 6 -15.83 -27.15 23.32
C LYS A 6 -16.10 -26.41 22.00
N LYS A 7 -16.13 -25.07 22.04
CA LYS A 7 -16.13 -24.22 20.84
C LYS A 7 -14.98 -24.66 19.93
N ASP A 8 -15.30 -25.22 18.76
CA ASP A 8 -14.31 -25.44 17.72
C ASP A 8 -13.67 -24.09 17.39
N LEU A 9 -12.36 -24.00 17.59
CA LEU A 9 -11.59 -22.82 17.21
C LEU A 9 -11.63 -22.74 15.69
N ALA A 10 -12.18 -21.65 15.15
CA ALA A 10 -12.18 -21.40 13.72
C ALA A 10 -10.73 -21.38 13.22
N PHE A 11 -10.33 -22.43 12.50
CA PHE A 11 -9.02 -22.54 11.86
C PHE A 11 -9.15 -22.15 10.39
N GLU A 12 -8.36 -21.16 9.96
CA GLU A 12 -8.22 -20.83 8.55
C GLU A 12 -6.90 -21.41 8.03
N ASN A 13 -6.98 -22.27 7.03
CA ASN A 13 -5.79 -22.82 6.38
C ASN A 13 -5.11 -21.74 5.53
N ILE A 14 -3.95 -21.26 5.98
CA ILE A 14 -3.13 -20.27 5.27
C ILE A 14 -2.17 -21.01 4.32
N PRO A 15 -2.32 -20.88 2.99
CA PRO A 15 -1.43 -21.55 2.04
C PRO A 15 0.01 -21.04 2.21
N SER A 16 0.99 -21.93 2.08
CA SER A 16 2.40 -21.54 2.05
C SER A 16 2.70 -20.59 0.88
N ILE A 17 3.76 -19.79 1.00
CA ILE A 17 4.19 -18.90 -0.09
C ILE A 17 4.42 -19.66 -1.40
N LYS A 18 5.07 -20.83 -1.33
CA LYS A 18 5.24 -21.71 -2.50
C LYS A 18 3.91 -22.16 -3.09
N ALA A 19 2.92 -22.51 -2.27
CA ALA A 19 1.59 -22.92 -2.75
C ALA A 19 0.81 -21.76 -3.39
N LYS A 20 0.89 -20.55 -2.82
CA LYS A 20 0.30 -19.34 -3.41
C LYS A 20 0.90 -19.08 -4.80
N THR A 21 2.23 -19.09 -4.89
CA THR A 21 2.94 -18.86 -6.14
C THR A 21 2.65 -19.94 -7.17
N LEU A 22 2.71 -21.21 -6.80
CA LEU A 22 2.41 -22.32 -7.70
C LEU A 22 0.98 -22.25 -8.23
N ARG A 23 0.01 -21.88 -7.38
CA ARG A 23 -1.38 -21.71 -7.81
C ARG A 23 -1.54 -20.61 -8.86
N ILE A 24 -0.78 -19.52 -8.75
CA ILE A 24 -0.76 -18.46 -9.77
C ILE A 24 -0.10 -19.00 -11.05
N ASN A 25 1.06 -19.64 -10.92
CA ASN A 25 1.82 -20.21 -12.05
C ASN A 25 1.05 -21.26 -12.87
N LEU A 26 0.16 -22.03 -12.21
CA LEU A 26 -0.65 -23.06 -12.86
C LEU A 26 -1.96 -22.53 -13.44
N ASN A 27 -2.29 -21.26 -13.21
CA ASN A 27 -3.44 -20.65 -13.86
C ASN A 27 -3.02 -20.23 -15.28
N PRO A 28 -3.61 -20.83 -16.34
CA PRO A 28 -3.22 -20.56 -17.72
C PRO A 28 -3.58 -19.14 -18.19
N ASP A 29 -4.48 -18.45 -17.49
CA ASP A 29 -4.99 -17.16 -17.90
C ASP A 29 -4.14 -16.02 -17.31
N ILE A 30 -3.59 -16.21 -16.11
CA ILE A 30 -2.79 -15.17 -15.42
C ILE A 30 -1.40 -15.06 -16.08
N TYR A 31 -1.14 -13.92 -16.72
CA TYR A 31 0.12 -13.67 -17.42
C TYR A 31 0.57 -12.22 -17.27
N GLY A 32 1.84 -11.98 -16.96
CA GLY A 32 2.22 -10.63 -16.57
C GLY A 32 3.69 -10.34 -16.43
N THR A 33 3.95 -9.09 -16.06
CA THR A 33 5.29 -8.53 -15.94
C THR A 33 5.65 -8.24 -14.49
N PHE A 34 6.92 -8.49 -14.13
CA PHE A 34 7.52 -8.05 -12.88
C PHE A 34 8.56 -6.97 -13.19
N ALA A 35 8.39 -5.78 -12.61
CA ALA A 35 9.34 -4.67 -12.72
C ALA A 35 9.82 -4.22 -11.34
N GLU A 36 11.01 -4.68 -10.97
CA GLU A 36 11.54 -4.49 -9.62
C GLU A 36 12.76 -3.55 -9.65
N ILE A 37 12.67 -2.41 -8.95
CA ILE A 37 13.75 -1.40 -8.91
C ILE A 37 14.36 -1.32 -7.52
N GLY A 38 15.68 -1.12 -7.49
CA GLY A 38 16.45 -0.96 -6.27
C GLY A 38 16.55 -2.26 -5.51
N ALA A 39 16.28 -2.22 -4.21
CA ALA A 39 16.35 -3.41 -3.36
C ALA A 39 15.17 -4.38 -3.56
N GLY A 40 14.31 -4.12 -4.55
CA GLY A 40 13.03 -4.77 -4.69
C GLY A 40 12.99 -6.18 -5.29
N GLN A 41 14.10 -6.92 -5.41
CA GLN A 41 14.27 -7.93 -6.49
C GLN A 41 13.90 -9.38 -6.15
N GLU A 42 12.95 -9.58 -5.25
CA GLU A 42 12.70 -10.89 -4.65
C GLU A 42 11.35 -11.51 -5.02
N THR A 43 10.41 -10.72 -5.53
CA THR A 43 9.07 -11.23 -5.83
C THR A 43 9.12 -12.18 -7.01
N ALA A 44 9.71 -11.77 -8.13
CA ALA A 44 9.83 -12.61 -9.33
C ALA A 44 10.59 -13.92 -9.03
N ARG A 45 11.57 -13.88 -8.11
CA ARG A 45 12.34 -15.06 -7.68
C ARG A 45 11.45 -16.17 -7.11
N HIS A 46 10.41 -15.83 -6.35
CA HIS A 46 9.46 -16.83 -5.86
C HIS A 46 8.76 -17.55 -7.01
N PHE A 47 8.34 -16.81 -8.05
CA PHE A 47 7.64 -17.34 -9.21
C PHE A 47 8.54 -18.26 -10.03
N PHE A 48 9.79 -17.88 -10.28
CA PHE A 48 10.76 -18.76 -10.95
C PHE A 48 11.00 -20.07 -10.21
N ARG A 49 11.04 -20.05 -8.86
CA ARG A 49 11.35 -21.23 -8.04
C ARG A 49 10.16 -22.14 -7.76
N ALA A 50 8.93 -21.65 -7.87
CA ALA A 50 7.74 -22.45 -7.57
C ALA A 50 7.44 -23.51 -8.65
N GLY A 51 7.94 -23.32 -9.88
CA GLY A 51 7.62 -24.14 -11.05
C GLY A 51 6.41 -23.61 -11.83
N GLY A 52 6.35 -23.86 -13.14
CA GLY A 52 5.28 -23.34 -14.03
C GLY A 52 5.40 -21.88 -14.44
N ALA A 53 6.51 -21.21 -14.09
CA ALA A 53 6.70 -19.77 -14.31
C ALA A 53 6.56 -19.31 -15.76
N SER A 54 6.89 -20.17 -16.73
CA SER A 54 6.73 -19.87 -18.17
C SER A 54 5.28 -19.63 -18.58
N GLY A 55 4.31 -20.14 -17.81
CA GLY A 55 2.89 -19.91 -18.03
C GLY A 55 2.38 -18.55 -17.53
N THR A 56 3.20 -17.83 -16.73
CA THR A 56 2.78 -16.65 -15.97
C THR A 56 3.68 -15.43 -16.16
N ILE A 57 4.99 -15.61 -16.32
CA ILE A 57 5.95 -14.50 -16.43
C ILE A 57 6.18 -14.19 -17.91
N ALA A 58 5.59 -13.09 -18.39
CA ALA A 58 5.86 -12.51 -19.70
C ALA A 58 7.24 -11.83 -19.74
N LYS A 59 7.53 -11.07 -18.68
CA LYS A 59 8.79 -10.35 -18.52
C LYS A 59 9.12 -10.20 -17.04
N ALA A 60 10.40 -10.35 -16.70
CA ALA A 60 10.92 -9.91 -15.42
C ALA A 60 12.06 -8.92 -15.70
N MET A 61 12.02 -7.77 -15.06
CA MET A 61 13.07 -6.77 -15.17
C MET A 61 13.53 -6.27 -13.81
N SER A 62 14.83 -6.04 -13.76
CA SER A 62 15.53 -5.53 -12.59
C SER A 62 16.39 -4.36 -13.02
N ALA A 63 16.26 -3.24 -12.33
CA ALA A 63 17.13 -2.09 -12.54
C ALA A 63 17.62 -1.54 -11.20
N TYR A 64 18.93 -1.56 -11.01
CA TYR A 64 19.59 -1.03 -9.82
C TYR A 64 20.16 0.37 -10.06
N ASP A 65 20.60 0.64 -11.29
CA ASP A 65 21.16 1.92 -11.68
C ASP A 65 20.06 2.96 -11.92
N LYS A 66 20.33 4.19 -11.48
CA LYS A 66 19.38 5.30 -11.60
C LYS A 66 19.21 5.75 -13.04
N GLN A 67 20.31 5.97 -13.78
CA GLN A 67 20.22 6.44 -15.16
C GLN A 67 19.54 5.41 -16.05
N PHE A 68 19.81 4.12 -15.81
CA PHE A 68 19.16 3.05 -16.55
C PHE A 68 17.64 3.02 -16.33
N SER A 69 17.19 3.13 -15.07
CA SER A 69 15.75 3.14 -14.80
C SER A 69 15.08 4.47 -15.15
N ASP A 70 15.79 5.59 -15.15
CA ASP A 70 15.29 6.88 -15.67
C ASP A 70 15.14 6.87 -17.19
N ALA A 71 16.00 6.15 -17.91
CA ALA A 71 15.86 5.99 -19.36
C ALA A 71 14.59 5.21 -19.76
N ILE A 72 14.07 4.38 -18.85
CA ILE A 72 12.85 3.58 -19.08
C ILE A 72 11.61 4.32 -18.57
N TYR A 73 11.64 4.85 -17.34
CA TYR A 73 10.46 5.39 -16.66
C TYR A 73 10.44 6.92 -16.56
N GLY A 74 11.46 7.59 -17.08
CA GLY A 74 11.63 9.02 -17.00
C GLY A 74 12.16 9.50 -15.64
N ILE A 75 12.53 10.78 -15.60
CA ILE A 75 13.10 11.45 -14.43
C ILE A 75 11.97 12.00 -13.54
N GLU A 76 12.12 11.88 -12.22
CA GLU A 76 11.19 12.47 -11.25
C GLU A 76 11.46 13.96 -11.05
N LYS A 77 10.39 14.77 -11.02
CA LYS A 77 10.47 16.25 -10.95
C LYS A 77 11.20 16.77 -9.70
N ASP A 78 11.10 16.04 -8.60
CA ASP A 78 11.68 16.41 -7.31
C ASP A 78 13.01 15.68 -7.01
N GLY A 79 13.52 14.91 -7.97
CA GLY A 79 14.76 14.13 -7.84
C GLY A 79 14.67 12.96 -6.85
N ARG A 80 13.51 12.70 -6.23
CA ARG A 80 13.32 11.56 -5.33
C ARG A 80 13.02 10.30 -6.14
N TYR A 81 13.59 9.17 -5.70
CA TYR A 81 13.52 7.91 -6.45
C TYR A 81 12.45 6.94 -5.94
N VAL A 82 12.27 6.91 -4.62
CA VAL A 82 11.33 6.02 -3.94
C VAL A 82 10.02 6.78 -3.74
N THR A 83 9.22 6.87 -4.80
CA THR A 83 8.00 7.68 -4.83
C THR A 83 6.84 6.94 -5.49
N GLN A 84 5.61 7.27 -5.09
CA GLN A 84 4.39 6.74 -5.69
C GLN A 84 4.24 7.11 -7.17
N PRO A 85 4.54 8.35 -7.63
CA PRO A 85 4.47 8.68 -9.06
C PRO A 85 5.39 7.80 -9.90
N ARG A 86 6.60 7.50 -9.41
CA ARG A 86 7.51 6.59 -10.11
C ARG A 86 6.92 5.19 -10.22
N LEU A 87 6.40 4.64 -9.12
CA LEU A 87 5.71 3.34 -9.14
C LEU A 87 4.58 3.33 -10.18
N LYS A 88 3.75 4.39 -10.24
CA LYS A 88 2.66 4.47 -11.22
C LYS A 88 3.19 4.48 -12.66
N LYS A 89 4.22 5.27 -12.96
CA LYS A 89 4.86 5.25 -14.29
C LYS A 89 5.38 3.86 -14.67
N MET A 90 5.91 3.11 -13.71
CA MET A 90 6.32 1.73 -13.95
C MET A 90 5.11 0.86 -14.29
N LEU A 91 4.05 0.90 -13.47
CA LEU A 91 2.82 0.15 -13.73
C LEU A 91 2.21 0.47 -15.10
N ASP A 92 2.16 1.76 -15.46
CA ASP A 92 1.70 2.27 -16.75
C ASP A 92 2.53 1.74 -17.92
N HIS A 93 3.84 1.97 -17.87
CA HIS A 93 4.74 1.60 -18.95
C HIS A 93 4.74 0.10 -19.22
N GLU A 94 4.83 -0.70 -18.15
CA GLU A 94 4.90 -2.15 -18.25
C GLU A 94 3.58 -2.78 -18.67
N MET A 95 2.45 -2.22 -18.23
CA MET A 95 1.13 -2.65 -18.72
C MET A 95 0.93 -2.29 -20.20
N GLY A 96 1.37 -1.11 -20.63
CA GLY A 96 1.35 -0.73 -22.04
C GLY A 96 2.17 -1.70 -22.91
N LEU A 97 3.37 -2.08 -22.44
CA LEU A 97 4.25 -3.00 -23.17
C LEU A 97 3.68 -4.41 -23.30
N ILE A 98 2.96 -4.93 -22.30
CA ILE A 98 2.38 -6.28 -22.40
C ILE A 98 1.20 -6.29 -23.38
N GLU A 99 0.34 -5.27 -23.36
CA GLU A 99 -0.76 -5.11 -24.33
C GLU A 99 -0.25 -4.86 -25.75
N GLU A 100 0.84 -4.12 -25.92
CA GLU A 100 1.44 -3.87 -27.24
C GLU A 100 2.04 -5.14 -27.86
N ARG A 101 2.67 -5.99 -27.03
CA ARG A 101 3.46 -7.13 -27.53
C ARG A 101 2.68 -8.43 -27.62
N LEU A 102 1.55 -8.55 -26.94
CA LEU A 102 0.73 -9.76 -26.93
C LEU A 102 -0.60 -9.48 -27.61
N ASP A 103 -0.79 -10.05 -28.81
CA ASP A 103 -2.05 -9.87 -29.55
C ASP A 103 -3.20 -10.54 -28.80
N ARG A 104 -4.21 -9.74 -28.44
CA ARG A 104 -5.45 -10.20 -27.82
C ARG A 104 -6.20 -11.23 -28.66
N LYS A 105 -6.01 -11.25 -29.99
CA LYS A 105 -6.60 -12.27 -30.87
C LYS A 105 -5.99 -13.65 -30.63
N GLU A 106 -4.70 -13.72 -30.34
CA GLU A 106 -4.00 -14.98 -30.02
C GLU A 106 -4.19 -15.38 -28.55
N HIS A 107 -4.52 -14.40 -27.70
CA HIS A 107 -4.58 -14.53 -26.25
C HIS A 107 -5.88 -13.95 -25.65
N PRO A 108 -7.06 -14.42 -26.08
CA PRO A 108 -8.34 -13.81 -25.70
C PRO A 108 -8.68 -13.98 -24.22
N GLU A 109 -8.25 -15.08 -23.59
CA GLU A 109 -8.55 -15.39 -22.19
C GLU A 109 -7.51 -14.86 -21.20
N ARG A 110 -6.40 -14.28 -21.68
CA ARG A 110 -5.31 -13.87 -20.78
C ARG A 110 -5.73 -12.69 -19.89
N LEU A 111 -5.48 -12.84 -18.60
CA LEU A 111 -5.60 -11.81 -17.58
C LEU A 111 -4.22 -11.18 -17.39
N PHE A 112 -4.03 -9.99 -17.95
CA PHE A 112 -2.76 -9.29 -17.82
C PHE A 112 -2.56 -8.68 -16.44
N PHE A 113 -1.34 -8.79 -15.94
CA PHE A 113 -0.91 -8.04 -14.77
C PHE A 113 0.49 -7.45 -14.94
N THR A 114 0.71 -6.38 -14.20
CA THR A 114 2.02 -5.80 -13.95
C THR A 114 2.19 -5.64 -12.46
N TYR A 115 3.22 -6.27 -11.92
CA TYR A 115 3.72 -6.01 -10.58
C TYR A 115 4.92 -5.08 -10.67
N ALA A 116 4.95 -4.04 -9.85
CA ALA A 116 6.06 -3.11 -9.79
C ALA A 116 6.43 -2.76 -8.35
N ASN A 117 7.72 -2.49 -8.12
CA ASN A 117 8.17 -1.89 -6.88
C ASN A 117 9.34 -0.91 -7.08
N THR A 118 9.40 0.09 -6.20
CA THR A 118 10.55 0.98 -6.04
C THR A 118 10.87 1.05 -4.55
N VAL A 119 11.97 0.41 -4.16
CA VAL A 119 12.29 0.15 -2.75
C VAL A 119 13.75 0.44 -2.45
N ALA A 120 14.00 1.09 -1.32
CA ALA A 120 15.33 1.23 -0.74
C ALA A 120 15.43 0.40 0.54
N THR A 121 16.48 -0.40 0.68
CA THR A 121 16.83 -1.04 1.94
C THR A 121 17.46 -0.05 2.92
N ILE A 122 17.63 -0.50 4.17
CA ILE A 122 18.46 0.20 5.15
C ILE A 122 19.83 0.53 4.55
N ASP A 123 20.30 1.75 4.79
CA ASP A 123 21.61 2.19 4.33
C ASP A 123 22.72 1.56 5.20
N PHE A 124 23.95 1.49 4.66
CA PHE A 124 25.08 0.88 5.38
C PHE A 124 25.36 1.59 6.71
N SER A 125 25.11 2.90 6.79
CA SER A 125 25.29 3.69 8.01
C SER A 125 24.12 3.57 9.00
N LYS A 126 23.06 2.82 8.65
CA LYS A 126 21.83 2.60 9.42
C LYS A 126 21.14 3.90 9.88
N ARG A 127 21.38 4.99 9.17
CA ARG A 127 20.80 6.31 9.46
C ARG A 127 19.38 6.42 8.93
N TYR A 128 19.07 5.70 7.86
CA TYR A 128 17.77 5.73 7.19
C TYR A 128 17.17 4.33 7.14
N LYS A 129 15.97 4.18 7.72
CA LYS A 129 15.22 2.94 7.61
C LYS A 129 14.81 2.70 6.15
N GLY A 130 14.86 1.43 5.74
CA GLY A 130 14.38 1.06 4.42
C GLY A 130 12.87 1.24 4.30
N HIS A 131 12.41 1.64 3.13
CA HIS A 131 11.00 1.83 2.81
C HIS A 131 10.79 1.74 1.31
N GLY A 132 9.54 1.65 0.87
CA GLY A 132 9.26 1.63 -0.55
C GLY A 132 7.80 1.55 -0.93
N TRP A 133 7.59 1.73 -2.22
CA TRP A 133 6.29 1.62 -2.86
C TRP A 133 6.22 0.31 -3.63
N ILE A 134 5.09 -0.38 -3.48
CA ILE A 134 4.76 -1.60 -4.22
C ILE A 134 3.38 -1.40 -4.80
N GLY A 135 3.20 -1.87 -6.03
CA GLY A 135 1.88 -1.91 -6.61
C GLY A 135 1.71 -3.01 -7.62
N MET A 136 0.45 -3.24 -7.93
CA MET A 136 0.03 -4.17 -8.95
C MET A 136 -1.10 -3.54 -9.73
N ARG A 137 -0.99 -3.60 -11.06
CA ARG A 137 -2.07 -3.30 -11.99
C ARG A 137 -2.48 -4.59 -12.68
N PHE A 138 -3.77 -4.88 -12.78
CA PHE A 138 -4.22 -6.18 -13.24
C PHE A 138 -5.65 -6.17 -13.80
N GLN A 139 -5.98 -7.25 -14.50
CA GLN A 139 -7.32 -7.58 -14.96
C GLN A 139 -7.86 -8.78 -14.20
N LEU A 140 -9.17 -8.81 -14.01
CA LEU A 140 -9.95 -9.94 -13.52
C LEU A 140 -10.91 -10.49 -14.58
N ASP A 141 -11.09 -9.76 -15.67
CA ASP A 141 -11.83 -10.18 -16.85
C ASP A 141 -11.07 -9.71 -18.12
N PRO A 142 -10.89 -10.56 -19.14
CA PRO A 142 -10.08 -10.22 -20.32
C PRO A 142 -10.65 -9.08 -21.17
N GLY A 143 -11.96 -8.84 -21.08
CA GLY A 143 -12.67 -7.77 -21.78
C GLY A 143 -12.67 -6.43 -21.04
N GLN A 144 -11.99 -6.32 -19.89
CA GLN A 144 -11.94 -5.07 -19.14
C GLN A 144 -11.13 -4.00 -19.87
N THR A 145 -11.76 -2.82 -20.04
CA THR A 145 -11.11 -1.63 -20.60
C THR A 145 -10.27 -0.89 -19.57
N ASP A 146 -10.69 -0.91 -18.30
CA ASP A 146 -10.01 -0.27 -17.19
C ASP A 146 -9.36 -1.32 -16.29
N TYR A 147 -8.18 -1.00 -15.76
CA TYR A 147 -7.44 -1.91 -14.87
C TYR A 147 -7.80 -1.70 -13.40
N ASP A 148 -7.72 -2.79 -12.64
CA ASP A 148 -7.66 -2.75 -11.20
C ASP A 148 -6.24 -2.46 -10.73
N GLU A 149 -6.11 -1.67 -9.67
CA GLU A 149 -4.83 -1.36 -9.03
C GLU A 149 -4.89 -1.54 -7.52
N ILE A 150 -3.81 -2.11 -6.98
CA ILE A 150 -3.49 -2.07 -5.55
C ILE A 150 -2.14 -1.37 -5.44
N VAL A 151 -2.07 -0.27 -4.71
CA VAL A 151 -0.84 0.49 -4.45
C VAL A 151 -0.67 0.63 -2.96
N MET A 152 0.51 0.32 -2.44
CA MET A 152 0.83 0.48 -1.03
C MET A 152 2.24 1.01 -0.81
N HIS A 153 2.42 1.60 0.36
CA HIS A 153 3.72 1.94 0.90
C HIS A 153 4.02 1.05 2.10
N LEU A 154 5.29 0.73 2.28
CA LEU A 154 5.76 -0.01 3.44
C LEU A 154 7.07 0.54 3.98
N ARG A 155 7.34 0.21 5.24
CA ARG A 155 8.58 0.54 5.94
C ARG A 155 9.13 -0.71 6.60
N PHE A 156 10.43 -0.95 6.44
CA PHE A 156 11.08 -2.06 7.10
C PHE A 156 11.41 -1.72 8.55
N LYS A 157 11.10 -2.66 9.44
CA LYS A 157 11.52 -2.64 10.85
C LYS A 157 12.82 -3.43 11.05
N GLN A 158 13.09 -4.40 10.19
CA GLN A 158 14.33 -5.17 10.15
C GLN A 158 15.56 -4.29 9.90
N THR A 159 16.71 -4.69 10.43
CA THR A 159 17.98 -3.94 10.32
C THR A 159 19.03 -4.59 9.41
N GLU A 160 18.65 -5.64 8.67
CA GLU A 160 19.50 -6.36 7.71
C GLU A 160 18.88 -6.29 6.32
N ALA A 161 19.65 -5.82 5.33
CA ALA A 161 19.15 -5.63 3.96
C ALA A 161 18.64 -6.92 3.32
N ARG A 162 19.35 -8.06 3.52
CA ARG A 162 18.93 -9.36 2.98
C ARG A 162 17.56 -9.79 3.50
N LEU A 163 17.31 -9.64 4.80
CA LEU A 163 16.01 -9.98 5.41
C LEU A 163 14.89 -9.07 4.88
N GLN A 164 15.18 -7.79 4.65
CA GLN A 164 14.21 -6.85 4.05
C GLN A 164 13.82 -7.28 2.64
N GLN A 165 14.80 -7.68 1.83
CA GLN A 165 14.57 -8.19 0.47
C GLN A 165 13.70 -9.46 0.51
N GLU A 166 14.04 -10.44 1.34
CA GLU A 166 13.26 -11.68 1.48
C GLU A 166 11.83 -11.41 1.93
N THR A 167 11.64 -10.53 2.92
CA THR A 167 10.32 -10.11 3.41
C THR A 167 9.52 -9.43 2.31
N LEU A 168 10.15 -8.57 1.53
CA LEU A 168 9.52 -7.89 0.40
C LEU A 168 9.02 -8.88 -0.67
N GLY A 169 9.81 -9.92 -0.97
CA GLY A 169 9.40 -10.97 -1.90
C GLY A 169 8.13 -11.68 -1.43
N VAL A 170 8.04 -11.98 -0.12
CA VAL A 170 6.84 -12.56 0.50
C VAL A 170 5.65 -11.62 0.40
N VAL A 171 5.84 -10.33 0.71
CA VAL A 171 4.81 -9.29 0.58
C VAL A 171 4.28 -9.21 -0.87
N GLY A 172 5.18 -9.22 -1.86
CA GLY A 172 4.81 -9.19 -3.27
C GLY A 172 3.98 -10.40 -3.70
N VAL A 173 4.36 -11.61 -3.27
CA VAL A 173 3.56 -12.83 -3.53
C VAL A 173 2.18 -12.72 -2.87
N ASN A 174 2.12 -12.24 -1.63
CA ASN A 174 0.86 -12.06 -0.91
C ASN A 174 -0.06 -11.04 -1.60
N MET A 175 0.49 -9.94 -2.13
CA MET A 175 -0.25 -8.95 -2.91
C MET A 175 -0.83 -9.57 -4.18
N ILE A 176 -0.02 -10.26 -4.98
CA ILE A 176 -0.47 -10.86 -6.25
C ILE A 176 -1.53 -11.94 -5.99
N TYR A 177 -1.32 -12.79 -4.99
CA TYR A 177 -2.31 -13.78 -4.58
C TYR A 177 -3.60 -13.12 -4.07
N GLY A 178 -3.47 -12.05 -3.30
CA GLY A 178 -4.60 -11.26 -2.80
C GLY A 178 -5.43 -10.65 -3.93
N ALA A 179 -4.76 -10.08 -4.92
CA ALA A 179 -5.38 -9.47 -6.11
C ALA A 179 -6.22 -10.48 -6.89
N PHE A 180 -5.69 -11.66 -7.22
CA PHE A 180 -6.44 -12.62 -8.04
C PHE A 180 -7.46 -13.46 -7.25
N PHE A 181 -7.13 -13.85 -6.02
CA PHE A 181 -7.95 -14.85 -5.30
C PHE A 181 -8.78 -14.26 -4.15
N LYS A 182 -8.51 -13.02 -3.72
CA LYS A 182 -9.13 -12.43 -2.51
C LYS A 182 -9.64 -10.99 -2.72
N TYR A 183 -9.63 -10.44 -3.94
CA TYR A 183 -10.09 -9.07 -4.23
C TYR A 183 -11.50 -8.76 -3.72
N HIS A 184 -12.42 -9.72 -3.81
CA HIS A 184 -13.81 -9.59 -3.36
C HIS A 184 -13.97 -9.37 -1.84
N LYS A 185 -12.89 -9.52 -1.05
CA LYS A 185 -12.87 -9.25 0.39
C LYS A 185 -11.67 -8.36 0.77
N PRO A 186 -11.68 -7.06 0.45
CA PRO A 186 -10.53 -6.15 0.68
C PRO A 186 -10.05 -6.12 2.14
N ARG A 187 -10.98 -6.09 3.11
CA ARG A 187 -10.62 -6.15 4.54
C ARG A 187 -9.83 -7.42 4.90
N LYS A 188 -10.15 -8.54 4.25
CA LYS A 188 -9.45 -9.81 4.45
C LYS A 188 -8.14 -9.83 3.67
N LEU A 189 -8.11 -9.24 2.48
CA LEU A 189 -6.91 -9.00 1.68
C LEU A 189 -5.81 -8.33 2.51
N LEU A 190 -6.15 -7.28 3.27
CA LEU A 190 -5.18 -6.61 4.17
C LEU A 190 -4.47 -7.57 5.12
N LYS A 191 -5.22 -8.52 5.71
CA LYS A 191 -4.65 -9.52 6.63
C LYS A 191 -3.73 -10.50 5.90
N TYR A 192 -4.12 -10.92 4.70
CA TYR A 192 -3.30 -11.83 3.89
C TYR A 192 -1.97 -11.24 3.43
N LEU A 193 -1.83 -9.90 3.40
CA LEU A 193 -0.54 -9.25 3.11
C LEU A 193 0.56 -9.68 4.11
N TYR A 194 0.18 -10.02 5.35
CA TYR A 194 1.06 -10.49 6.41
C TYR A 194 1.16 -12.02 6.54
N ASP A 195 0.56 -12.80 5.62
CA ASP A 195 0.70 -14.25 5.69
C ASP A 195 2.18 -14.64 5.59
N HIS A 196 2.66 -15.43 6.57
CA HIS A 196 4.07 -15.83 6.71
C HIS A 196 5.03 -14.65 6.95
N ILE A 197 4.54 -13.56 7.54
CA ILE A 197 5.34 -12.39 7.92
C ILE A 197 5.04 -12.02 9.37
N ASP A 198 6.07 -11.94 10.21
CA ASP A 198 5.90 -11.46 11.58
C ASP A 198 5.63 -9.95 11.59
N ARG A 199 4.72 -9.49 12.45
CA ARG A 199 4.29 -8.07 12.52
C ARG A 199 5.42 -7.08 12.84
N ASP A 200 6.49 -7.57 13.44
CA ASP A 200 7.66 -6.78 13.81
C ASP A 200 8.69 -6.65 12.67
N THR A 201 8.41 -7.18 11.48
CA THR A 201 9.36 -7.14 10.34
C THR A 201 9.14 -5.95 9.41
N VAL A 202 7.88 -5.61 9.16
CA VAL A 202 7.44 -4.59 8.21
C VAL A 202 6.22 -3.85 8.77
N GLU A 203 6.05 -2.61 8.35
CA GLU A 203 4.89 -1.75 8.61
C GLU A 203 4.26 -1.42 7.25
N ILE A 204 2.96 -1.66 7.08
CA ILE A 204 2.23 -1.21 5.90
C ILE A 204 1.44 0.02 6.34
N ASP A 205 1.95 1.19 5.99
CA ASP A 205 1.48 2.49 6.49
C ASP A 205 0.50 3.20 5.55
N MET A 206 0.34 2.69 4.33
CA MET A 206 -0.61 3.21 3.36
C MET A 206 -0.99 2.13 2.33
N ILE A 207 -2.28 2.05 1.98
CA ILE A 207 -2.78 1.23 0.88
C ILE A 207 -3.96 1.90 0.18
N ASN A 208 -4.01 1.79 -1.15
CA ASN A 208 -5.15 2.19 -1.97
C ASN A 208 -5.53 1.09 -2.93
N PHE A 209 -6.84 0.96 -3.13
CA PHE A 209 -7.48 0.15 -4.14
C PHE A 209 -8.17 1.09 -5.13
N SER A 210 -8.05 0.81 -6.42
CA SER A 210 -8.77 1.53 -7.48
C SER A 210 -9.07 0.63 -8.65
N GLY A 211 -10.04 1.01 -9.48
CA GLY A 211 -10.45 0.24 -10.65
C GLY A 211 -11.83 -0.37 -10.52
N PRO A 212 -12.30 -1.07 -11.57
CA PRO A 212 -13.68 -1.48 -11.71
C PRO A 212 -14.17 -2.44 -10.61
N ASN A 213 -13.31 -3.33 -10.11
CA ASN A 213 -13.66 -4.30 -9.06
C ASN A 213 -13.51 -3.73 -7.64
N PHE A 214 -13.00 -2.49 -7.52
CA PHE A 214 -12.85 -1.80 -6.24
C PHE A 214 -13.71 -0.53 -6.13
N LYS A 215 -14.69 -0.32 -7.03
CA LYS A 215 -15.58 0.85 -7.02
C LYS A 215 -16.29 1.10 -5.67
N ASN A 216 -16.58 0.04 -4.93
CA ASN A 216 -17.27 0.10 -3.64
C ASN A 216 -16.31 0.12 -2.44
N VAL A 217 -15.00 0.21 -2.67
CA VAL A 217 -13.99 0.24 -1.61
C VAL A 217 -13.70 1.68 -1.23
N ASP A 218 -14.01 2.05 0.02
CA ASP A 218 -13.53 3.30 0.59
C ASP A 218 -12.11 3.12 1.13
N ASN A 219 -11.15 3.80 0.50
CA ASN A 219 -9.74 3.73 0.89
C ASN A 219 -9.46 4.30 2.28
N ARG A 220 -10.29 5.22 2.79
CA ARG A 220 -10.15 5.74 4.15
C ARG A 220 -10.51 4.67 5.17
N LEU A 221 -11.53 3.88 4.85
CA LEU A 221 -11.89 2.72 5.66
C LEU A 221 -10.80 1.65 5.62
N MET A 222 -10.15 1.42 4.48
CA MET A 222 -8.99 0.51 4.41
C MET A 222 -7.83 1.00 5.28
N SER A 223 -7.54 2.30 5.28
CA SER A 223 -6.58 2.92 6.19
C SER A 223 -6.95 2.72 7.66
N LEU A 224 -8.23 2.89 8.04
CA LEU A 224 -8.69 2.57 9.40
C LEU A 224 -8.45 1.09 9.74
N GLN A 225 -8.68 0.18 8.78
CA GLN A 225 -8.41 -1.24 9.00
C GLN A 225 -6.92 -1.54 9.21
N LEU A 226 -5.99 -0.80 8.58
CA LEU A 226 -4.56 -0.95 8.85
C LEU A 226 -4.27 -0.69 10.34
N ILE A 227 -4.83 0.38 10.91
CA ILE A 227 -4.67 0.70 12.33
C ILE A 227 -5.35 -0.36 13.22
N ARG A 228 -6.59 -0.76 12.89
CA ARG A 228 -7.31 -1.80 13.66
C ARG A 228 -6.59 -3.15 13.65
N ASN A 229 -5.87 -3.46 12.57
CA ASN A 229 -5.10 -4.68 12.42
C ASN A 229 -3.68 -4.57 13.00
N ASP A 230 -3.31 -3.43 13.60
CA ASP A 230 -1.98 -3.19 14.19
C ASP A 230 -0.86 -3.28 13.13
N MET A 231 -1.15 -2.78 11.92
CA MET A 231 -0.22 -2.75 10.78
C MET A 231 0.54 -1.42 10.67
N THR A 232 -0.05 -0.35 11.22
CA THR A 232 0.52 1.02 11.31
C THR A 232 -0.10 1.76 12.49
N ASP A 233 0.65 2.70 13.07
CA ASP A 233 0.21 3.51 14.19
C ASP A 233 -0.68 4.70 13.78
N ALA A 234 -0.51 5.18 12.54
CA ALA A 234 -1.17 6.37 12.05
C ALA A 234 -1.43 6.30 10.55
N VAL A 235 -2.52 6.96 10.14
CA VAL A 235 -2.88 7.21 8.74
C VAL A 235 -3.25 8.68 8.59
N MET A 236 -3.09 9.20 7.37
CA MET A 236 -3.36 10.60 7.07
C MET A 236 -4.24 10.69 5.83
N PHE A 237 -5.16 11.66 5.83
CA PHE A 237 -6.04 11.97 4.71
C PHE A 237 -5.81 13.41 4.26
N GLY A 238 -5.90 13.63 2.95
CA GLY A 238 -5.86 14.95 2.35
C GLY A 238 -7.22 15.64 2.41
N PRO A 239 -7.28 16.93 2.05
CA PRO A 239 -8.54 17.66 1.95
C PRO A 239 -9.48 17.12 0.85
N ASP A 240 -8.91 16.41 -0.12
CA ASP A 240 -9.64 15.65 -1.13
C ASP A 240 -10.21 14.31 -0.60
N GLY A 241 -9.97 13.98 0.67
CA GLY A 241 -10.36 12.72 1.29
C GLY A 241 -9.48 11.53 0.88
N ASN A 242 -8.41 11.76 0.12
CA ASN A 242 -7.53 10.69 -0.33
C ASN A 242 -6.48 10.34 0.73
N ASN A 243 -6.08 9.06 0.76
CA ASN A 243 -4.99 8.59 1.62
C ASN A 243 -3.68 9.28 1.24
N LEU A 244 -2.99 9.82 2.23
CA LEU A 244 -1.67 10.43 2.09
C LEU A 244 -0.65 9.65 2.91
N LEU A 245 0.56 9.50 2.37
CA LEU A 245 1.69 8.97 3.14
C LEU A 245 2.19 10.07 4.10
N PRO A 246 2.10 9.91 5.43
CA PRO A 246 2.49 10.96 6.38
C PRO A 246 3.94 11.40 6.20
N ALA A 247 4.84 10.44 5.91
CA ALA A 247 6.26 10.71 5.68
C ALA A 247 6.52 11.64 4.49
N THR A 248 5.60 11.71 3.51
CA THR A 248 5.72 12.64 2.37
C THR A 248 5.21 14.02 2.73
N ILE A 249 4.06 14.11 3.41
CA ILE A 249 3.41 15.38 3.72
C ILE A 249 4.17 16.16 4.80
N LEU A 250 4.67 15.46 5.81
CA LEU A 250 5.32 16.05 6.98
C LEU A 250 6.82 16.30 6.79
N TYR A 251 7.38 15.90 5.65
CA TYR A 251 8.82 15.98 5.42
C TYR A 251 9.32 17.43 5.43
N LYS A 252 10.21 17.74 6.38
CA LYS A 252 10.81 19.08 6.58
C LYS A 252 9.77 20.20 6.76
N LYS A 253 8.59 19.89 7.29
CA LYS A 253 7.54 20.87 7.61
C LYS A 253 7.60 21.28 9.08
N ASN A 254 7.18 22.51 9.36
CA ASN A 254 6.84 22.95 10.71
C ASN A 254 5.40 22.51 10.99
N ILE A 255 5.17 21.66 11.99
CA ILE A 255 3.87 20.99 12.18
C ILE A 255 3.11 21.66 13.33
N LEU A 256 1.88 22.10 13.05
CA LEU A 256 0.90 22.47 14.06
C LEU A 256 -0.17 21.37 14.13
N THR A 257 -0.25 20.66 15.26
CA THR A 257 -1.20 19.57 15.44
C THR A 257 -2.33 19.97 16.37
N LEU A 258 -3.57 19.82 15.91
CA LEU A 258 -4.79 20.03 16.69
C LEU A 258 -5.44 18.69 16.99
N ARG A 259 -5.38 18.29 18.27
CA ARG A 259 -5.99 17.05 18.75
C ARG A 259 -7.41 17.30 19.23
N GLY A 260 -8.35 16.49 18.78
CA GLY A 260 -9.75 16.64 19.17
C GLY A 260 -10.60 15.42 18.90
N SER A 261 -11.80 15.39 19.46
CA SER A 261 -12.83 14.42 19.10
C SER A 261 -13.54 14.80 17.80
N PHE A 262 -13.67 16.10 17.52
CA PHE A 262 -14.31 16.69 16.34
C PHE A 262 -15.72 16.13 16.06
N ARG A 263 -16.53 15.97 17.13
CA ARG A 263 -17.90 15.42 17.08
C ARG A 263 -18.96 16.45 17.52
N PRO A 264 -19.43 17.36 16.63
CA PRO A 264 -18.81 17.77 15.37
C PRO A 264 -17.71 18.83 15.61
N VAL A 265 -17.11 19.36 14.54
CA VAL A 265 -16.32 20.60 14.64
C VAL A 265 -17.24 21.75 15.01
N THR A 266 -16.81 22.56 15.98
CA THR A 266 -17.57 23.72 16.48
C THR A 266 -16.79 25.02 16.26
N LYS A 267 -17.46 26.17 16.48
CA LYS A 267 -16.81 27.49 16.44
C LYS A 267 -15.64 27.61 17.43
N VAL A 268 -15.69 26.90 18.56
CA VAL A 268 -14.57 26.85 19.52
C VAL A 268 -13.36 26.19 18.89
N ASN A 269 -13.54 25.09 18.15
CA ASN A 269 -12.43 24.44 17.44
C ASN A 269 -11.82 25.35 16.37
N MET A 270 -12.65 26.13 15.67
CA MET A 270 -12.18 27.08 14.65
C MET A 270 -11.42 28.25 15.27
N ASP A 271 -11.92 28.85 16.35
CA ASP A 271 -11.20 29.91 17.07
C ASP A 271 -9.86 29.39 17.64
N MET A 272 -9.85 28.19 18.22
CA MET A 272 -8.60 27.53 18.64
C MET A 272 -7.63 27.33 17.48
N TYR A 273 -8.12 26.89 16.32
CA TYR A 273 -7.30 26.73 15.11
C TYR A 273 -6.71 28.06 14.65
N GLU A 274 -7.53 29.10 14.47
CA GLU A 274 -7.10 30.39 13.96
C GLU A 274 -6.10 31.05 14.91
N ARG A 275 -6.38 31.05 16.23
CA ARG A 275 -5.49 31.63 17.23
C ARG A 275 -4.18 30.86 17.39
N SER A 276 -4.25 29.53 17.41
CA SER A 276 -3.03 28.71 17.49
C SER A 276 -2.16 28.86 16.25
N LEU A 277 -2.76 28.95 15.06
CA LEU A 277 -2.03 29.19 13.81
C LEU A 277 -1.38 30.58 13.81
N GLU A 278 -2.12 31.62 14.21
CA GLU A 278 -1.59 32.98 14.32
C GLU A 278 -0.37 33.04 15.26
N MET A 279 -0.45 32.38 16.42
CA MET A 279 0.65 32.30 17.38
C MET A 279 1.81 31.47 16.83
N PHE A 280 1.54 30.31 16.23
CA PHE A 280 2.56 29.41 15.70
C PHE A 280 3.37 30.05 14.57
N LEU A 281 2.72 30.82 13.69
CA LEU A 281 3.39 31.52 12.58
C LEU A 281 4.29 32.69 13.04
N LYS A 282 4.10 33.20 14.25
CA LYS A 282 4.95 34.27 14.84
C LYS A 282 6.24 33.71 15.47
N GLU A 283 6.36 32.41 15.64
CA GLU A 283 7.54 31.79 16.24
C GLU A 283 8.77 31.91 15.34
N THR A 284 9.90 32.28 15.92
CA THR A 284 11.16 32.57 15.19
C THR A 284 11.71 31.39 14.39
N ARG A 285 11.38 30.15 14.76
CA ARG A 285 11.83 28.92 14.11
C ARG A 285 10.82 28.35 13.11
N VAL A 286 9.66 29.00 12.97
CA VAL A 286 8.60 28.56 12.07
C VAL A 286 8.74 29.31 10.75
N ASN A 287 8.81 28.56 9.65
CA ASN A 287 8.69 29.14 8.32
C ASN A 287 7.22 29.01 7.87
N PRO A 288 6.51 30.12 7.64
CA PRO A 288 5.12 30.10 7.18
C PRO A 288 4.88 29.25 5.92
N GLU A 289 5.78 29.31 4.94
CA GLU A 289 5.66 28.55 3.68
C GLU A 289 5.88 27.04 3.87
N LYS A 290 6.51 26.64 4.98
CA LYS A 290 6.74 25.24 5.34
C LYS A 290 5.85 24.78 6.49
N THR A 291 4.85 25.57 6.87
CA THR A 291 3.90 25.20 7.92
C THR A 291 2.88 24.21 7.39
N GLN A 292 2.62 23.16 8.16
CA GLN A 292 1.58 22.18 7.90
C GLN A 292 0.71 22.05 9.14
N VAL A 293 -0.58 22.31 8.98
CA VAL A 293 -1.57 22.08 10.03
C VAL A 293 -2.14 20.68 9.87
N VAL A 294 -2.27 19.95 10.97
CA VAL A 294 -2.83 18.59 11.01
C VAL A 294 -3.88 18.51 12.10
N PHE A 295 -5.06 18.01 11.75
CA PHE A 295 -6.09 17.65 12.72
C PHE A 295 -5.95 16.17 13.05
N GLU A 296 -5.85 15.82 14.34
CA GLU A 296 -5.62 14.46 14.81
C GLU A 296 -6.81 13.95 15.62
N ILE A 297 -7.34 12.80 15.22
CA ILE A 297 -8.29 12.00 16.00
C ILE A 297 -7.57 10.75 16.48
N THR A 298 -7.61 10.49 17.79
CA THR A 298 -7.03 9.27 18.37
C THR A 298 -8.02 8.10 18.31
N LEU A 299 -7.51 6.87 18.29
CA LEU A 299 -8.36 5.68 18.41
C LEU A 299 -9.17 5.67 19.71
N SER A 300 -8.62 6.22 20.79
CA SER A 300 -9.34 6.36 22.06
C SER A 300 -10.59 7.23 21.90
N ASN A 301 -10.52 8.31 21.12
CA ASN A 301 -11.68 9.14 20.80
C ASN A 301 -12.71 8.40 19.93
N LEU A 302 -12.27 7.49 19.07
CA LEU A 302 -13.15 6.64 18.25
C LEU A 302 -13.75 5.46 19.04
N ARG A 303 -13.16 5.09 20.18
CA ARG A 303 -13.62 4.01 21.06
C ARG A 303 -14.40 4.51 22.28
N ALA A 304 -14.70 5.81 22.37
CA ALA A 304 -15.32 6.41 23.55
C ALA A 304 -16.68 5.78 23.91
N GLU A 305 -17.42 5.24 22.94
CA GLU A 305 -18.72 4.57 23.12
C GLU A 305 -18.62 3.02 23.04
N GLY A 306 -17.40 2.46 23.06
CA GLY A 306 -17.15 1.03 22.99
C GLY A 306 -16.37 0.63 21.75
N GLU A 307 -17.00 -0.09 20.82
CA GLU A 307 -16.36 -0.46 19.55
C GLU A 307 -16.24 0.74 18.61
N ILE A 308 -15.23 0.71 17.73
CA ILE A 308 -15.06 1.74 16.71
C ILE A 308 -16.23 1.66 15.74
N ASP A 309 -17.08 2.68 15.75
CA ASP A 309 -18.11 2.89 14.74
C ASP A 309 -17.45 3.43 13.46
N GLU A 310 -17.55 2.64 12.39
CA GLU A 310 -17.00 3.00 11.09
C GLU A 310 -17.74 4.20 10.48
N GLN A 311 -19.05 4.32 10.70
CA GLN A 311 -19.83 5.43 10.17
C GLN A 311 -19.43 6.75 10.85
N ASP A 312 -19.31 6.76 12.18
CA ASP A 312 -18.83 7.91 12.94
C ASP A 312 -17.41 8.32 12.53
N PHE A 313 -16.51 7.36 12.30
CA PHE A 313 -15.19 7.65 11.73
C PHE A 313 -15.30 8.31 10.36
N MET A 314 -16.12 7.77 9.46
CA MET A 314 -16.27 8.29 8.10
C MET A 314 -16.87 9.69 8.08
N ASP A 315 -17.85 9.98 8.93
CA ASP A 315 -18.48 11.29 9.04
C ASP A 315 -17.48 12.34 9.56
N ARG A 316 -16.70 11.98 10.58
CA ARG A 316 -15.62 12.85 11.11
C ARG A 316 -14.50 13.07 10.09
N ALA A 317 -14.07 12.01 9.42
CA ALA A 317 -13.04 12.10 8.38
C ALA A 317 -13.51 13.00 7.23
N LYS A 318 -14.75 12.83 6.77
CA LYS A 318 -15.33 13.67 5.71
C LYS A 318 -15.37 15.14 6.12
N LEU A 319 -15.79 15.42 7.35
CA LEU A 319 -15.90 16.78 7.87
C LEU A 319 -14.54 17.46 8.08
N LEU A 320 -13.50 16.70 8.44
CA LEU A 320 -12.14 17.23 8.58
C LEU A 320 -11.39 17.36 7.24
N CYS A 321 -11.82 16.63 6.21
CA CYS A 321 -11.25 16.75 4.88
C CYS A 321 -11.88 17.91 4.08
N SER A 322 -13.16 18.24 4.31
CA SER A 322 -13.88 19.32 3.60
C SER A 322 -13.43 20.72 4.00
#